data_AF-A0A349H9F7-F1
#
_entry.id   AF-A0A349H9F7-F1
#
_cell.length_a   1.000
_cell.length_b   1.000
_cell.length_c   1.000
_cell.angle_alpha   90.00
_cell.angle_beta   90.00
_cell.angle_gamma   90.00
#
_symmetry.space_group_name_H-M   'P 1'
#
loop_
_entity.id
_entity.type
_entity.pdbx_description
1 polymer ?
#
loop_
_entity_poly.entity_id
_entity_poly.type
_entity_poly.pdbx_seq_one_letter_code
_entity_poly.pdbx_strand_id
1 'polypeptide(L)'
;MNELTQAYFDYAVLPIDAALTARAAAERIKLRLKRTVEDIIEIGRELTAVKDQLPHGQFLPWVAAEFEMSQWTANQFMNAADRFGDKLEIITNLKPTILYSLAAPSTPESVVTQAIEHVESGEKVTIADVKKWKQRAEESQKESNERRKKIRDLEYQVDLLKAAQPADNERIIEKEVIPPDYEAAKQKAAALEGELKALKADQQKIVDSQVQAKLRGYQSELDELERKKAQLDDMVARKQAYMESLSSDVKRIETHRSVIDGIRLELIGLAAFLSDMEDMRDLDTIRRWQALSGMLQEAKAGIDALFPAKPRLEVINHV
;
A
#
# COMPACT_ATOMS: atom_id res chain seq x y z
N MET A 1 -23.12 9.76 -6.32
CA MET A 1 -22.54 10.71 -5.35
C MET A 1 -22.63 10.07 -3.99
N ASN A 2 -21.51 9.66 -3.39
CA ASN A 2 -21.47 9.26 -2.00
C ASN A 2 -20.19 9.87 -1.42
N GLU A 3 -20.24 11.17 -1.15
CA GLU A 3 -19.24 11.88 -0.36
C GLU A 3 -19.38 11.41 1.09
N LEU A 4 -18.69 10.33 1.45
CA LEU A 4 -18.45 10.01 2.85
C LEU A 4 -17.24 10.82 3.29
N THR A 5 -17.50 12.10 3.58
CA THR A 5 -16.60 13.00 4.29
C THR A 5 -16.05 12.27 5.52
N GLN A 6 -14.74 12.31 5.63
CA GLN A 6 -13.99 11.79 6.76
C GLN A 6 -14.53 12.43 8.03
N ALA A 7 -15.34 11.69 8.80
CA ALA A 7 -15.74 12.09 10.14
C ALA A 7 -14.48 12.08 11.01
N TYR A 8 -13.79 13.21 11.06
CA TYR A 8 -12.68 13.43 11.97
C TYR A 8 -13.27 13.61 13.37
N PHE A 9 -12.69 12.95 14.36
CA PHE A 9 -13.09 13.23 15.74
C PHE A 9 -12.69 14.67 16.06
N ASP A 10 -13.67 15.51 16.41
CA ASP A 10 -13.37 16.87 16.80
C ASP A 10 -12.67 16.86 18.17
N TYR A 11 -11.39 17.19 18.19
CA TYR A 11 -10.63 17.27 19.44
C TYR A 11 -10.82 18.61 20.15
N ALA A 12 -11.41 19.61 19.50
CA ALA A 12 -11.61 20.94 20.08
C ALA A 12 -12.71 20.95 21.16
N VAL A 13 -13.59 19.94 21.18
CA VAL A 13 -14.61 19.79 22.23
C VAL A 13 -14.05 19.23 23.55
N LEU A 14 -12.78 18.82 23.58
CA LEU A 14 -12.13 18.26 24.77
C LEU A 14 -11.23 19.29 25.46
N PRO A 15 -11.04 19.20 26.79
CA PRO A 15 -9.95 19.89 27.48
C PRO A 15 -8.60 19.59 26.84
N ILE A 16 -7.69 20.56 26.82
CA ILE A 16 -6.40 20.46 26.10
C ILE A 16 -5.62 19.20 26.50
N ASP A 17 -5.52 18.91 27.80
CA ASP A 17 -4.79 17.73 28.29
C ASP A 17 -5.44 16.40 27.86
N ALA A 18 -6.78 16.36 27.83
CA ALA A 18 -7.53 15.21 27.34
C ALA A 18 -7.36 15.04 25.82
N ALA A 19 -7.36 16.13 25.05
CA ALA A 19 -7.12 16.12 23.61
C ALA A 19 -5.71 15.62 23.27
N LEU A 20 -4.68 16.10 23.98
CA LEU A 20 -3.29 15.64 23.81
C LEU A 20 -3.17 14.15 24.14
N THR A 21 -3.74 13.71 25.26
CA THR A 21 -3.73 12.31 25.67
C THR A 21 -4.43 11.41 24.65
N ALA A 22 -5.61 11.81 24.17
CA ALA A 22 -6.39 11.05 23.20
C ALA A 22 -5.69 10.96 21.83
N ARG A 23 -5.04 12.03 21.36
CA ARG A 23 -4.23 12.00 20.12
C ARG A 23 -3.04 11.06 20.25
N ALA A 24 -2.28 11.17 21.34
CA ALA A 24 -1.14 10.29 21.57
C ALA A 24 -1.56 8.82 21.70
N ALA A 25 -2.71 8.56 22.35
CA ALA A 25 -3.28 7.22 22.42
C ALA A 25 -3.70 6.70 21.03
N ALA A 26 -4.35 7.53 20.22
CA ALA A 26 -4.77 7.16 18.87
C ALA A 26 -3.57 6.74 17.99
N GLU A 27 -2.47 7.48 18.01
CA GLU A 27 -1.26 7.12 17.24
C GLU A 27 -0.64 5.81 17.73
N ARG A 28 -0.54 5.61 19.05
CA ARG A 28 -0.07 4.33 19.61
C ARG A 28 -0.97 3.16 19.23
N ILE A 29 -2.29 3.35 19.24
CA ILE A 29 -3.26 2.32 18.88
C ILE A 29 -3.16 2.00 17.38
N LYS A 30 -3.07 3.02 16.50
CA LYS A 30 -2.87 2.80 15.06
C LYS A 30 -1.61 1.99 14.78
N LEU A 31 -0.49 2.30 15.44
CA LEU A 31 0.74 1.53 15.28
C LEU A 31 0.57 0.07 15.72
N ARG A 32 -0.11 -0.18 16.84
CA ARG A 32 -0.41 -1.55 17.31
C ARG A 32 -1.30 -2.30 16.32
N LEU A 33 -2.31 -1.65 15.75
CA LEU A 33 -3.18 -2.25 14.73
C LEU A 33 -2.40 -2.64 13.47
N LYS A 34 -1.46 -1.80 13.02
CA LYS A 34 -0.56 -2.14 11.89
C LYS A 34 0.28 -3.37 12.19
N ARG A 35 0.91 -3.40 13.37
CA ARG A 35 1.68 -4.56 13.84
C ARG A 35 0.83 -5.82 13.92
N THR A 36 -0.42 -5.74 14.36
CA THR A 36 -1.33 -6.90 14.35
C THR A 36 -1.51 -7.47 12.94
N VAL A 37 -1.57 -6.63 11.90
CA VAL A 37 -1.64 -7.12 10.51
C VAL A 37 -0.33 -7.77 10.09
N GLU A 38 0.82 -7.21 10.47
CA GLU A 38 2.14 -7.83 10.24
C GLU A 38 2.25 -9.18 10.95
N ASP A 39 1.83 -9.26 12.22
CA ASP A 39 1.82 -10.49 13.02
C ASP A 39 0.91 -11.55 12.38
N ILE A 40 -0.27 -11.17 11.85
CA ILE A 40 -1.16 -12.09 11.12
C ILE A 40 -0.45 -12.72 9.92
N ILE A 41 0.31 -11.92 9.17
CA ILE A 41 1.06 -12.40 8.00
C ILE A 41 2.18 -13.34 8.44
N GLU A 42 2.93 -12.98 9.49
CA GLU A 42 4.03 -13.81 9.97
C GLU A 42 3.53 -15.13 10.56
N ILE A 43 2.45 -15.11 11.35
CA ILE A 43 1.77 -16.33 11.82
C ILE A 43 1.37 -17.20 10.61
N GLY A 44 0.82 -16.60 9.55
CA GLY A 44 0.46 -17.35 8.35
C GLY A 44 1.66 -18.01 7.65
N ARG A 45 2.82 -17.36 7.63
CA ARG A 45 4.08 -17.94 7.11
C ARG A 45 4.55 -19.10 7.97
N GLU A 46 4.58 -18.93 9.29
CA GLU A 46 4.98 -20.00 10.22
C GLU A 46 4.05 -21.21 10.13
N LEU A 47 2.73 -20.99 10.12
CA LEU A 47 1.74 -22.05 9.95
C LEU A 47 1.95 -22.81 8.63
N THR A 48 2.27 -22.11 7.55
CA THR A 48 2.57 -22.74 6.25
C THR A 48 3.85 -23.56 6.31
N ALA A 49 4.91 -23.02 6.88
CA ALA A 49 6.19 -23.70 7.02
C ALA A 49 6.10 -24.97 7.89
N VAL A 50 5.34 -24.94 8.99
CA VAL A 50 5.10 -26.12 9.84
C VAL A 50 4.23 -27.14 9.11
N LYS A 51 3.18 -26.70 8.42
CA LYS A 51 2.30 -27.59 7.65
C LYS A 51 3.08 -28.40 6.61
N ASP A 52 4.06 -27.81 5.96
CA ASP A 52 4.89 -28.47 4.95
C ASP A 52 5.85 -29.53 5.53
N GLN A 53 6.17 -29.43 6.82
CA GLN A 53 7.02 -30.39 7.52
C GLN A 53 6.24 -31.53 8.18
N LEU A 54 4.96 -31.31 8.50
CA LEU A 54 4.12 -32.30 9.16
C LEU A 54 3.61 -33.36 8.17
N PRO A 55 3.53 -34.65 8.58
CA PRO A 55 2.90 -35.68 7.76
C PRO A 55 1.45 -35.32 7.41
N HIS A 56 0.97 -35.84 6.27
CA HIS A 56 -0.41 -35.62 5.83
C HIS A 56 -1.42 -35.95 6.95
N GLY A 57 -2.35 -35.02 7.18
CA GLY A 57 -3.39 -35.15 8.21
C GLY A 57 -2.97 -34.73 9.63
N GLN A 58 -1.69 -34.46 9.92
CA GLN A 58 -1.23 -34.09 11.27
C GLN A 58 -1.33 -32.59 11.58
N PHE A 59 -1.42 -31.74 10.55
CA PHE A 59 -1.47 -30.29 10.74
C PHE A 59 -2.68 -29.81 11.55
N LEU A 60 -3.90 -30.30 11.25
CA LEU A 60 -5.10 -29.85 11.94
C LEU A 60 -5.15 -30.30 13.41
N PRO A 61 -4.82 -31.57 13.76
CA PRO A 61 -4.63 -31.97 15.15
C PRO A 61 -3.61 -31.10 15.89
N TRP A 62 -2.48 -30.79 15.26
CA TRP A 62 -1.46 -29.93 15.86
C TRP A 62 -1.98 -28.51 16.13
N VAL A 63 -2.65 -27.88 15.16
CA VAL A 63 -3.25 -26.54 15.36
C VAL A 63 -4.25 -26.54 16.51
N ALA A 64 -5.10 -27.57 16.61
CA ALA A 64 -6.10 -27.68 17.66
C ALA A 64 -5.52 -27.95 19.05
N ALA A 65 -4.32 -28.56 19.12
CA ALA A 65 -3.63 -28.87 20.38
C ALA A 65 -2.83 -27.68 20.91
N GLU A 66 -2.13 -26.95 20.04
CA GLU A 66 -1.24 -25.84 20.43
C GLU A 66 -1.96 -24.49 20.56
N PHE A 67 -3.08 -24.31 19.85
CA PHE A 67 -3.76 -23.02 19.77
C PHE A 67 -5.25 -23.13 20.02
N GLU A 68 -5.82 -22.11 20.66
CA GLU A 68 -7.28 -21.92 20.78
C GLU A 68 -7.89 -21.34 19.50
N MET A 69 -7.42 -21.77 18.33
CA MET A 69 -7.91 -21.28 17.04
C MET A 69 -8.47 -22.40 16.16
N SER A 70 -9.51 -22.05 15.39
CA SER A 70 -10.11 -22.99 14.44
C SER A 70 -9.22 -23.20 13.22
N GLN A 71 -9.41 -24.32 12.52
CA GLN A 71 -8.85 -24.53 11.18
C GLN A 71 -9.16 -23.36 10.24
N TRP A 72 -10.38 -22.80 10.34
CA TRP A 72 -10.77 -21.67 9.53
C TRP A 72 -9.85 -20.46 9.78
N THR A 73 -9.57 -20.14 11.05
CA THR A 73 -8.66 -19.05 11.43
C THR A 73 -7.25 -19.28 10.90
N ALA A 74 -6.70 -20.48 11.10
CA ALA A 74 -5.37 -20.84 10.60
C ALA A 74 -5.27 -20.68 9.08
N ASN A 75 -6.26 -21.17 8.34
CA ASN A 75 -6.33 -21.01 6.89
C ASN A 75 -6.40 -19.52 6.48
N GLN A 76 -7.14 -18.68 7.22
CA GLN A 76 -7.22 -17.25 6.90
C GLN A 76 -5.88 -16.54 7.06
N PHE A 77 -5.09 -16.90 8.09
CA PHE A 77 -3.74 -16.37 8.27
C PHE A 77 -2.81 -16.85 7.15
N MET A 78 -2.81 -18.15 6.85
CA MET A 78 -2.00 -18.70 5.75
C MET A 78 -2.35 -18.07 4.40
N ASN A 79 -3.65 -17.93 4.08
CA ASN A 79 -4.09 -17.28 2.84
C ASN A 79 -3.66 -15.81 2.79
N ALA A 80 -3.72 -15.10 3.92
CA ALA A 80 -3.27 -13.71 3.98
C ALA A 80 -1.76 -13.62 3.72
N ALA A 81 -0.97 -14.52 4.32
CA ALA A 81 0.47 -14.58 4.13
C ALA A 81 0.86 -14.91 2.68
N ASP A 82 0.23 -15.94 2.10
CA ASP A 82 0.45 -16.35 0.71
C ASP A 82 0.14 -15.21 -0.27
N ARG A 83 -0.98 -14.51 -0.06
CA ARG A 83 -1.44 -13.50 -1.01
C ARG A 83 -0.80 -12.13 -0.85
N PHE A 84 -0.37 -11.77 0.36
CA PHE A 84 0.08 -10.41 0.69
C PHE A 84 1.43 -10.33 1.40
N GLY A 85 2.18 -11.43 1.50
CA GLY A 85 3.49 -11.47 2.14
C GLY A 85 4.46 -10.39 1.62
N ASP A 86 4.38 -10.06 0.34
CA ASP A 86 5.27 -9.07 -0.31
C ASP A 86 4.66 -7.66 -0.39
N LYS A 87 3.45 -7.46 0.15
CA LYS A 87 2.65 -6.22 0.01
C LYS A 87 2.33 -5.55 1.35
N LEU A 88 3.14 -5.81 2.38
CA LEU A 88 2.92 -5.37 3.76
C LEU A 88 2.65 -3.86 3.89
N GLU A 89 3.39 -3.02 3.17
CA GLU A 89 3.25 -1.55 3.26
C GLU A 89 1.84 -1.06 2.90
N ILE A 90 1.18 -1.75 1.96
CA ILE A 90 -0.16 -1.40 1.47
C ILE A 90 -1.22 -1.97 2.43
N ILE A 91 -1.07 -3.25 2.81
CA ILE A 91 -2.13 -3.96 3.53
C ILE A 91 -2.18 -3.68 5.04
N THR A 92 -1.11 -3.17 5.65
CA THR A 92 -1.09 -2.80 7.09
C THR A 92 -2.13 -1.76 7.48
N ASN A 93 -2.63 -0.98 6.52
CA ASN A 93 -3.68 0.01 6.73
C ASN A 93 -5.10 -0.58 6.63
N LEU A 94 -5.23 -1.85 6.22
CA LEU A 94 -6.51 -2.55 6.12
C LEU A 94 -6.93 -3.14 7.47
N LYS A 95 -8.24 -3.17 7.71
CA LYS A 95 -8.80 -3.92 8.84
C LYS A 95 -8.63 -5.42 8.60
N PRO A 96 -8.35 -6.25 9.63
CA PRO A 96 -8.19 -7.70 9.47
C PRO A 96 -9.34 -8.38 8.72
N THR A 97 -10.59 -7.98 8.96
CA THR A 97 -11.75 -8.53 8.23
C THR A 97 -11.67 -8.30 6.72
N ILE A 98 -11.16 -7.14 6.29
CA ILE A 98 -11.00 -6.81 4.87
C ILE A 98 -9.85 -7.61 4.29
N LEU A 99 -8.73 -7.68 5.01
CA LEU A 99 -7.58 -8.49 4.65
C LEU A 99 -8.00 -9.95 4.39
N TYR A 100 -8.72 -10.57 5.33
CA TYR A 100 -9.20 -11.94 5.17
C TYR A 100 -10.16 -12.12 4.00
N SER A 101 -11.06 -11.14 3.79
CA SER A 101 -11.97 -11.19 2.65
C SER A 101 -11.21 -11.12 1.34
N LEU A 102 -10.17 -10.29 1.23
CA LEU A 102 -9.36 -10.16 0.03
C LEU A 102 -8.43 -11.38 -0.17
N ALA A 103 -7.90 -11.93 0.91
CA ALA A 103 -7.02 -13.10 0.91
C ALA A 103 -7.74 -14.39 0.51
N ALA A 104 -9.07 -14.46 0.69
CA ALA A 104 -9.83 -15.67 0.44
C ALA A 104 -9.61 -16.22 -1.00
N PRO A 105 -9.49 -17.55 -1.19
CA PRO A 105 -9.29 -18.16 -2.51
C PRO A 105 -10.42 -17.86 -3.51
N SER A 106 -11.63 -17.63 -3.02
CA SER A 106 -12.78 -17.25 -3.84
C SER A 106 -12.72 -15.81 -4.34
N THR A 107 -11.78 -15.00 -3.85
CA THR A 107 -11.59 -13.62 -4.31
C THR A 107 -10.81 -13.59 -5.62
N PRO A 108 -11.42 -13.09 -6.72
CA PRO A 108 -10.71 -12.92 -7.98
C PRO A 108 -9.58 -11.89 -7.85
N GLU A 109 -8.50 -12.07 -8.61
CA GLU A 109 -7.37 -11.14 -8.58
C GLU A 109 -7.76 -9.71 -8.95
N SER A 110 -8.72 -9.55 -9.87
CA SER A 110 -9.26 -8.24 -10.24
C SER A 110 -9.85 -7.46 -9.05
N VAL A 111 -10.42 -8.16 -8.06
CA VAL A 111 -10.96 -7.52 -6.84
C VAL A 111 -9.83 -7.11 -5.91
N VAL A 112 -8.74 -7.89 -5.85
CA VAL A 112 -7.56 -7.56 -5.03
C VAL A 112 -6.81 -6.37 -5.62
N THR A 113 -6.59 -6.34 -6.94
CA THR A 113 -6.00 -5.20 -7.64
C THR A 113 -6.80 -3.93 -7.40
N GLN A 114 -8.12 -3.99 -7.59
CA GLN A 114 -9.00 -2.85 -7.32
C GLN A 114 -8.89 -2.38 -5.85
N ALA A 115 -8.85 -3.29 -4.89
CA ALA A 115 -8.70 -2.93 -3.48
C ALA A 115 -7.35 -2.24 -3.18
N ILE A 116 -6.26 -2.72 -3.79
CA ILE A 116 -4.92 -2.12 -3.65
C ILE A 116 -4.92 -0.69 -4.22
N GLU A 117 -5.46 -0.50 -5.42
CA GLU A 117 -5.55 0.82 -6.07
C GLU A 117 -6.31 1.85 -5.20
N HIS A 118 -7.43 1.43 -4.61
CA HIS A 118 -8.19 2.30 -3.69
C HIS A 118 -7.37 2.64 -2.43
N VAL A 119 -6.62 1.68 -1.87
CA VAL A 119 -5.76 1.97 -0.69
C VAL A 119 -4.63 2.93 -1.05
N GLU A 120 -3.98 2.72 -2.21
CA GLU A 120 -2.89 3.57 -2.70
C GLU A 120 -3.37 4.99 -3.04
N SER A 121 -4.61 5.15 -3.50
CA SER A 121 -5.23 6.47 -3.70
C SER A 121 -5.64 7.17 -2.40
N GLY A 122 -5.46 6.52 -1.25
CA GLY A 122 -5.85 7.02 0.07
C GLY A 122 -7.34 6.84 0.38
N GLU A 123 -8.08 6.12 -0.47
CA GLU A 123 -9.48 5.78 -0.24
C GLU A 123 -9.61 4.63 0.76
N LYS A 124 -10.68 4.67 1.55
CA LYS A 124 -10.99 3.59 2.48
C LYS A 124 -11.74 2.48 1.78
N VAL A 125 -11.13 1.30 1.73
CA VAL A 125 -11.84 0.08 1.33
C VAL A 125 -12.73 -0.39 2.49
N THR A 126 -13.99 -0.71 2.20
CA THR A 126 -14.90 -1.33 3.16
C THR A 126 -15.26 -2.76 2.75
N ILE A 127 -15.79 -3.55 3.70
CA ILE A 127 -16.31 -4.89 3.40
C ILE A 127 -17.45 -4.84 2.38
N ALA A 128 -18.26 -3.78 2.40
CA ALA A 128 -19.36 -3.60 1.44
C ALA A 128 -18.82 -3.41 0.01
N ASP A 129 -17.73 -2.66 -0.14
CA ASP A 129 -17.06 -2.45 -1.43
C ASP A 129 -16.51 -3.77 -1.95
N VAL A 130 -15.75 -4.51 -1.13
CA VAL A 130 -15.21 -5.83 -1.50
C VAL A 130 -16.32 -6.80 -1.91
N LYS A 131 -17.44 -6.81 -1.19
CA LYS A 131 -18.60 -7.65 -1.54
C LYS A 131 -19.19 -7.26 -2.91
N LYS A 132 -19.34 -5.96 -3.16
CA LYS A 132 -19.87 -5.44 -4.44
C LYS A 132 -18.95 -5.77 -5.61
N TRP A 133 -17.63 -5.65 -5.42
CA TRP A 133 -16.64 -5.99 -6.43
C TRP A 133 -16.64 -7.49 -6.74
N LYS A 134 -16.70 -8.36 -5.71
CA LYS A 134 -16.84 -9.81 -5.89
C LYS A 134 -18.09 -10.16 -6.68
N GLN A 135 -19.24 -9.58 -6.32
CA GLN A 135 -20.49 -9.82 -7.04
C GLN A 135 -20.39 -9.46 -8.52
N ARG A 136 -19.84 -8.28 -8.85
CA ARG A 136 -19.64 -7.86 -10.24
C ARG A 136 -18.70 -8.79 -11.01
N ALA A 137 -17.63 -9.26 -10.36
CA ALA A 137 -16.70 -10.20 -10.96
C ALA A 137 -17.38 -11.55 -11.24
N GLU A 138 -18.21 -12.05 -10.32
CA GLU A 138 -18.99 -13.28 -10.50
C GLU A 138 -20.02 -13.15 -11.63
N GLU A 139 -20.76 -12.04 -11.69
CA GLU A 139 -21.73 -11.76 -12.76
C GLU A 139 -21.05 -11.74 -14.13
N SER A 140 -19.92 -11.03 -14.24
CA SER A 140 -19.12 -10.99 -15.47
C SER A 140 -18.61 -12.37 -15.88
N GLN A 141 -18.17 -13.18 -14.91
CA GLN A 141 -17.71 -14.54 -15.18
C GLN A 141 -18.85 -15.45 -15.65
N LYS A 142 -20.03 -15.35 -15.03
CA LYS A 142 -21.23 -16.10 -15.43
C LYS A 142 -21.64 -15.75 -16.86
N GLU A 143 -21.70 -14.47 -17.18
CA GLU A 143 -22.03 -14.01 -18.53
C GLU A 143 -21.02 -14.54 -19.57
N SER A 144 -19.72 -14.50 -19.25
CA SER A 144 -18.66 -15.05 -20.10
C SER A 144 -18.84 -16.56 -20.32
N ASN A 145 -19.16 -17.32 -19.27
CA ASN A 145 -19.38 -18.76 -19.34
C ASN A 145 -20.62 -19.11 -20.17
N GLU A 146 -21.72 -18.36 -20.00
CA GLU A 146 -22.95 -18.52 -20.79
C GLU A 146 -22.71 -18.26 -22.28
N ARG A 147 -21.99 -17.18 -22.60
CA ARG A 147 -21.57 -16.87 -23.98
C ARG A 147 -20.75 -18.00 -24.58
N ARG A 148 -19.76 -18.54 -23.85
CA ARG A 148 -18.94 -19.69 -24.29
C ARG A 148 -19.75 -20.97 -24.51
N LYS A 149 -20.75 -21.22 -23.67
CA LYS A 149 -21.66 -22.36 -23.84
C LYS A 149 -22.47 -22.20 -25.12
N LYS A 150 -23.07 -21.02 -25.33
CA LYS A 150 -23.87 -20.74 -26.53
C LYS A 150 -23.05 -20.89 -27.81
N ILE A 151 -21.79 -20.46 -27.81
CA ILE A 151 -20.88 -20.67 -28.94
C ILE A 151 -20.70 -22.17 -29.23
N ARG A 152 -20.40 -22.99 -28.22
CA ARG A 152 -20.26 -24.45 -28.39
C ARG A 152 -21.54 -25.10 -28.91
N ASP A 153 -22.69 -24.71 -28.37
CA ASP A 153 -23.97 -25.28 -28.78
C ASP A 153 -24.26 -24.97 -30.27
N LEU A 154 -23.95 -23.74 -30.71
CA LEU A 154 -24.07 -23.33 -32.11
C LEU A 154 -23.06 -24.06 -33.02
N GLU A 155 -21.83 -24.27 -32.55
CA GLU A 155 -20.82 -25.05 -33.28
C GLU A 155 -21.25 -26.49 -33.49
N TYR A 156 -21.80 -27.13 -32.45
CA TYR A 156 -22.34 -28.49 -32.54
C TYR A 156 -23.52 -28.58 -33.51
N GLN A 157 -24.45 -27.61 -33.48
CA GLN A 157 -25.58 -27.59 -34.41
C GLN A 157 -25.11 -27.49 -35.87
N VAL A 158 -24.09 -26.69 -36.14
CA VAL A 158 -23.55 -26.58 -37.50
C VAL A 158 -22.81 -27.83 -37.93
N ASP A 159 -22.09 -28.50 -37.04
CA ASP A 159 -21.46 -29.80 -37.36
C ASP A 159 -22.51 -30.88 -37.68
N LEU A 160 -23.60 -30.94 -36.90
CA LEU A 160 -24.70 -31.89 -37.11
C LEU A 160 -25.41 -31.67 -38.46
N LEU A 161 -25.63 -30.41 -38.84
CA LEU A 161 -26.22 -30.04 -40.13
C LEU A 161 -25.29 -30.33 -41.31
N LYS A 162 -23.96 -30.26 -41.10
CA LYS A 162 -22.96 -30.65 -42.11
C LYS A 162 -22.90 -32.17 -42.29
N ALA A 163 -22.96 -32.94 -41.20
CA ALA A 163 -22.99 -34.39 -41.23
C ALA A 163 -24.29 -34.97 -41.85
N ALA A 164 -25.39 -34.22 -41.80
CA ALA A 164 -26.66 -34.56 -42.45
C ALA A 164 -26.69 -34.27 -43.96
N GLN A 165 -25.62 -33.67 -44.53
CA GLN A 165 -25.46 -33.62 -45.98
C GLN A 165 -25.02 -35.00 -46.48
N PRO A 166 -25.74 -35.64 -47.42
CA PRO A 166 -25.31 -36.91 -47.97
C PRO A 166 -23.94 -36.74 -48.63
N ALA A 167 -22.99 -37.60 -48.27
CA ALA A 167 -21.70 -37.67 -48.93
C ALA A 167 -21.93 -38.01 -50.41
N ASP A 168 -21.42 -37.17 -51.31
CA ASP A 168 -21.36 -37.44 -52.75
C ASP A 168 -20.46 -38.67 -53.02
N ASN A 169 -20.99 -39.88 -52.81
CA ASN A 169 -20.36 -41.14 -53.21
C ASN A 169 -21.30 -41.90 -54.16
N GLU A 170 -20.97 -41.79 -55.45
CA GLU A 170 -21.27 -42.64 -56.61
C GLU A 170 -22.55 -43.50 -56.65
N ARG A 171 -23.53 -43.00 -57.43
CA ARG A 171 -24.53 -43.67 -58.29
C ARG A 171 -24.95 -45.12 -57.96
N ILE A 172 -26.17 -45.28 -57.42
CA ILE A 172 -27.09 -46.36 -57.78
C ILE A 172 -28.47 -45.75 -58.06
N ILE A 173 -29.05 -46.11 -59.21
CA ILE A 173 -30.36 -45.66 -59.70
C ILE A 173 -31.44 -46.46 -58.97
N GLU A 174 -32.04 -45.88 -57.93
CA GLU A 174 -33.43 -46.12 -57.56
C GLU A 174 -34.09 -44.79 -57.22
N LYS A 175 -35.33 -44.64 -57.67
CA LYS A 175 -36.08 -43.38 -57.71
C LYS A 175 -36.52 -43.00 -56.29
N GLU A 176 -35.59 -42.46 -55.50
CA GLU A 176 -35.88 -42.01 -54.15
C GLU A 176 -36.53 -40.61 -54.21
N VAL A 177 -37.77 -40.55 -53.74
CA VAL A 177 -38.52 -39.31 -53.59
C VAL A 177 -37.74 -38.43 -52.63
N ILE A 178 -37.10 -37.39 -53.15
CA ILE A 178 -36.50 -36.32 -52.35
C ILE A 178 -37.57 -35.90 -51.33
N PRO A 179 -37.33 -36.05 -50.02
CA PRO A 179 -38.29 -35.58 -49.02
C PRO A 179 -38.62 -34.11 -49.34
N PRO A 180 -39.90 -33.69 -49.36
CA PRO A 180 -40.29 -32.32 -49.72
C PRO A 180 -39.55 -31.22 -48.92
N ASP A 181 -38.95 -31.61 -47.80
CA ASP A 181 -38.26 -30.78 -46.82
C ASP A 181 -36.72 -30.71 -47.02
N TYR A 182 -36.14 -31.45 -47.97
CA TYR A 182 -34.67 -31.47 -48.17
C TYR A 182 -34.12 -30.16 -48.75
N GLU A 183 -34.77 -29.61 -49.78
CA GLU A 183 -34.42 -28.28 -50.32
C GLU A 183 -34.61 -27.18 -49.28
N ALA A 184 -35.66 -27.28 -48.45
CA ALA A 184 -35.88 -26.38 -47.32
C ALA A 184 -34.77 -26.51 -46.27
N ALA A 185 -34.34 -27.74 -45.93
CA ALA A 185 -33.24 -27.99 -45.02
C ALA A 185 -31.90 -27.47 -45.54
N LYS A 186 -31.63 -27.61 -46.84
CA LYS A 186 -30.43 -27.09 -47.51
C LYS A 186 -30.39 -25.56 -47.53
N GLN A 187 -31.51 -24.92 -47.84
CA GLN A 187 -31.63 -23.46 -47.75
C GLN A 187 -31.45 -22.96 -46.32
N LYS A 188 -31.99 -23.69 -45.34
CA LYS A 188 -31.82 -23.37 -43.91
C LYS A 188 -30.39 -23.56 -43.43
N ALA A 189 -29.70 -24.61 -43.89
CA ALA A 189 -28.28 -24.83 -43.60
C ALA A 189 -27.40 -23.72 -44.21
N ALA A 190 -27.67 -23.31 -45.44
CA ALA A 190 -26.97 -22.20 -46.09
C ALA A 190 -27.23 -20.85 -45.38
N ALA A 191 -28.45 -20.62 -44.92
CA ALA A 191 -28.80 -19.44 -44.12
C ALA A 191 -28.06 -19.44 -42.77
N LEU A 192 -28.05 -20.58 -42.06
CA LEU A 192 -27.34 -20.74 -40.79
C LEU A 192 -25.82 -20.61 -40.94
N GLU A 193 -25.22 -21.09 -42.03
CA GLU A 193 -23.79 -20.86 -42.31
C GLU A 193 -23.49 -19.37 -42.56
N GLY A 194 -24.37 -18.67 -43.27
CA GLY A 194 -24.28 -17.22 -43.48
C GLY A 194 -24.35 -16.46 -42.16
N GLU A 195 -25.34 -16.78 -41.32
CA GLU A 195 -25.48 -16.20 -39.98
C GLU A 195 -24.28 -16.52 -39.08
N LEU A 196 -23.78 -17.76 -39.08
CA LEU A 196 -22.64 -18.15 -38.24
C LEU A 196 -21.35 -17.45 -38.69
N LYS A 197 -21.16 -17.27 -40.00
CA LYS A 197 -20.03 -16.50 -40.55
C LYS A 197 -20.11 -15.03 -40.17
N ALA A 198 -21.30 -14.43 -40.24
CA ALA A 198 -21.53 -13.06 -39.78
C ALA A 198 -21.27 -12.92 -38.27
N LEU A 199 -21.81 -13.84 -37.47
CA LEU A 199 -21.65 -13.83 -36.01
C LEU A 199 -20.20 -14.01 -35.57
N LYS A 200 -19.44 -14.90 -36.24
CA LYS A 200 -17.99 -15.08 -35.99
C LYS A 200 -17.19 -13.84 -36.39
N ALA A 201 -17.52 -13.19 -37.50
CA ALA A 201 -16.87 -11.95 -37.91
C ALA A 201 -17.14 -10.79 -36.94
N ASP A 202 -18.38 -10.66 -36.45
CA ASP A 202 -18.74 -9.66 -35.45
C ASP A 202 -18.11 -9.96 -34.09
N GLN A 203 -18.06 -11.22 -33.67
CA GLN A 203 -17.34 -11.64 -32.47
C GLN A 203 -15.86 -11.29 -32.56
N GLN A 204 -15.21 -11.55 -33.69
CA GLN A 204 -13.80 -11.21 -33.89
C GLN A 204 -13.57 -9.70 -33.79
N LYS A 205 -14.41 -8.87 -34.43
CA LYS A 205 -14.33 -7.40 -34.31
C LYS A 205 -14.53 -6.92 -32.87
N ILE A 206 -15.45 -7.52 -32.12
CA ILE A 206 -15.67 -7.19 -30.70
C ILE A 206 -14.45 -7.58 -29.86
N VAL A 207 -13.88 -8.77 -30.08
CA VAL A 207 -12.66 -9.20 -29.40
C VAL A 207 -11.49 -8.27 -29.73
N ASP A 208 -11.27 -7.96 -31.01
CA ASP A 208 -10.17 -7.08 -31.45
C ASP A 208 -10.32 -5.66 -30.88
N SER A 209 -11.54 -5.11 -30.89
CA SER A 209 -11.81 -3.79 -30.30
C SER A 209 -11.67 -3.80 -28.77
N GLN A 210 -12.07 -4.87 -28.07
CA GLN A 210 -11.84 -5.03 -26.64
C GLN A 210 -10.35 -5.17 -26.30
N VAL A 211 -9.59 -5.94 -27.09
CA VAL A 211 -8.14 -6.10 -26.93
C VAL A 211 -7.45 -4.75 -27.14
N GLN A 212 -7.79 -4.03 -28.20
CA GLN A 212 -7.22 -2.69 -28.43
C GLN A 212 -7.63 -1.65 -27.39
N ALA A 213 -8.87 -1.72 -26.87
CA ALA A 213 -9.31 -0.84 -25.79
C ALA A 213 -8.55 -1.12 -24.49
N LYS A 214 -8.36 -2.41 -24.15
CA LYS A 214 -7.55 -2.82 -22.98
C LYS A 214 -6.09 -2.43 -23.11
N LEU A 215 -5.48 -2.64 -24.29
CA LEU A 215 -4.09 -2.22 -24.55
C LEU A 215 -3.93 -0.70 -24.38
N ARG A 216 -4.87 0.10 -24.87
CA ARG A 216 -4.88 1.55 -24.63
C ARG A 216 -5.08 1.92 -23.16
N GLY A 217 -5.92 1.19 -22.44
CA GLY A 217 -6.09 1.33 -20.99
C GLY A 217 -4.79 1.08 -20.24
N TYR A 218 -4.15 -0.06 -20.48
CA TYR A 218 -2.86 -0.40 -19.87
C TYR A 218 -1.76 0.61 -20.20
N GLN A 219 -1.73 1.13 -21.43
CA GLN A 219 -0.77 2.17 -21.81
C GLN A 219 -1.01 3.46 -21.01
N SER A 220 -2.27 3.88 -20.86
CA SER A 220 -2.62 5.07 -20.07
C SER A 220 -2.30 4.89 -18.58
N GLU A 221 -2.56 3.70 -18.03
CA GLU A 221 -2.22 3.36 -16.64
C GLU A 221 -0.70 3.37 -16.42
N LEU A 222 0.08 2.84 -17.38
CA LEU A 222 1.54 2.87 -17.34
C LEU A 222 2.05 4.31 -17.35
N ASP A 223 1.52 5.16 -18.22
CA ASP A 223 1.88 6.58 -18.30
C ASP A 223 1.55 7.31 -16.97
N GLU A 224 0.43 6.97 -16.33
CA GLU A 224 0.07 7.52 -15.02
C GLU A 224 1.00 7.04 -13.91
N LEU A 225 1.36 5.75 -13.89
CA LEU A 225 2.31 5.19 -12.93
C LEU A 225 3.70 5.80 -13.09
N GLU A 226 4.16 6.00 -14.32
CA GLU A 226 5.44 6.68 -14.60
C GLU A 226 5.44 8.13 -14.10
N ARG A 227 4.34 8.86 -14.30
CA ARG A 227 4.18 10.22 -13.74
C ARG A 227 4.19 10.21 -12.21
N LYS A 228 3.48 9.28 -11.57
CA LYS A 228 3.47 9.13 -10.10
C LYS A 228 4.85 8.80 -9.58
N LYS A 229 5.58 7.88 -10.23
CA LYS A 229 6.95 7.53 -9.88
C LYS A 229 7.86 8.77 -9.92
N ALA A 230 7.81 9.54 -11.00
CA ALA A 230 8.59 10.77 -11.12
C ALA A 230 8.27 11.80 -10.01
N GLN A 231 7.00 11.93 -9.62
CA GLN A 231 6.58 12.78 -8.50
C GLN A 231 7.11 12.29 -7.14
N LEU A 232 7.08 10.97 -6.91
CA LEU A 232 7.62 10.37 -5.69
C LEU A 232 9.14 10.54 -5.60
N ASP A 233 9.86 10.35 -6.70
CA ASP A 233 11.31 10.54 -6.77
C ASP A 233 11.70 11.99 -6.42
N ASP A 234 10.97 13.00 -6.96
CA ASP A 234 11.16 14.41 -6.60
C ASP A 234 10.86 14.69 -5.11
N MET A 235 9.80 14.08 -4.55
CA MET A 235 9.49 14.22 -3.12
C MET A 235 10.58 13.62 -2.23
N VAL A 236 11.12 12.45 -2.58
CA VAL A 236 12.22 11.80 -1.86
C VAL A 236 13.46 12.69 -1.87
N ALA A 237 13.84 13.22 -3.04
CA ALA A 237 14.99 14.11 -3.18
C ALA A 237 14.84 15.37 -2.29
N ARG A 238 13.65 15.99 -2.27
CA ARG A 238 13.37 17.15 -1.40
C ARG A 238 13.46 16.82 0.08
N LYS A 239 12.92 15.67 0.50
CA LYS A 239 12.98 15.23 1.91
C LYS A 239 14.41 14.90 2.34
N GLN A 240 15.21 14.29 1.48
CA GLN A 240 16.63 14.04 1.74
C GLN A 240 17.40 15.34 1.93
N ALA A 241 17.24 16.31 1.02
CA ALA A 241 17.87 17.63 1.14
C ALA A 241 17.45 18.36 2.44
N TYR A 242 16.18 18.24 2.84
CA TYR A 242 15.71 18.78 4.12
C TYR A 242 16.33 18.06 5.32
N MET A 243 16.42 16.74 5.31
CA MET A 243 17.06 15.98 6.39
C MET A 243 18.55 16.30 6.53
N GLU A 244 19.26 16.48 5.42
CA GLU A 244 20.67 16.87 5.41
C GLU A 244 20.86 18.28 5.97
N SER A 245 19.98 19.24 5.64
CA SER A 245 20.05 20.59 6.20
C SER A 245 19.79 20.61 7.71
N LEU A 246 18.79 19.84 8.18
CA LEU A 246 18.56 19.69 9.62
C LEU A 246 19.74 19.02 10.33
N SER A 247 20.31 17.98 9.74
CA SER A 247 21.49 17.31 10.30
C SER A 247 22.68 18.26 10.41
N SER A 248 22.90 19.10 9.40
CA SER A 248 23.93 20.15 9.41
C SER A 248 23.67 21.19 10.51
N ASP A 249 22.42 21.62 10.69
CA ASP A 249 22.04 22.57 11.74
C ASP A 249 22.21 21.97 13.14
N VAL A 250 21.80 20.72 13.35
CA VAL A 250 22.01 19.99 14.60
C VAL A 250 23.50 19.88 14.92
N LYS A 251 24.32 19.49 13.94
CA LYS A 251 25.77 19.38 14.11
C LYS A 251 26.43 20.72 14.42
N ARG A 252 25.95 21.80 13.82
CA ARG A 252 26.39 23.17 14.15
C ARG A 252 26.04 23.50 15.60
N ILE A 253 24.80 23.25 16.04
CA ILE A 253 24.37 23.49 17.43
C ILE A 253 25.22 22.68 18.42
N GLU A 254 25.46 21.40 18.16
CA GLU A 254 26.29 20.53 19.01
C GLU A 254 27.73 21.05 19.13
N THR A 255 28.30 21.51 18.01
CA THR A 255 29.65 22.12 18.00
C THR A 255 29.68 23.37 18.87
N HIS A 256 28.69 24.27 18.73
CA HIS A 256 28.58 25.46 19.57
C HIS A 256 28.45 25.10 21.07
N ARG A 257 27.61 24.11 21.42
CA ARG A 257 27.44 23.66 22.82
C ARG A 257 28.74 23.11 23.40
N SER A 258 29.44 22.25 22.66
CA SER A 258 30.71 21.68 23.11
C SER A 258 31.77 22.75 23.38
N VAL A 259 31.88 23.76 22.52
CA VAL A 259 32.80 24.89 22.72
C VAL A 259 32.40 25.71 23.96
N ILE A 260 31.10 26.00 24.14
CA ILE A 260 30.59 26.73 25.31
C ILE A 260 30.92 25.99 26.60
N ASP A 261 30.64 24.68 26.67
CA ASP A 261 30.85 23.89 27.88
C ASP A 261 32.34 23.78 28.23
N GLY A 262 33.21 23.60 27.22
CA GLY A 262 34.66 23.62 27.42
C GLY A 262 35.16 24.94 27.98
N ILE A 263 34.81 26.06 27.36
CA ILE A 263 35.22 27.40 27.82
C ILE A 263 34.65 27.70 29.22
N ARG A 264 33.41 27.28 29.50
CA ARG A 264 32.79 27.47 30.81
C ARG A 264 33.58 26.78 31.92
N LEU A 265 34.06 25.57 31.70
CA LEU A 265 34.87 24.84 32.67
C LEU A 265 36.20 25.56 32.94
N GLU A 266 36.88 26.02 31.89
CA GLU A 266 38.13 26.80 32.02
C GLU A 266 37.91 28.12 32.78
N LEU A 267 36.81 28.84 32.49
CA LEU A 267 36.48 30.07 33.20
C LEU A 267 36.12 29.84 34.67
N ILE A 268 35.46 28.73 35.00
CA ILE A 268 35.20 28.33 36.40
C ILE A 268 36.52 28.05 37.11
N GLY A 269 37.41 27.28 36.48
CA GLY A 269 38.75 27.00 37.03
C GLY A 269 39.57 28.26 37.23
N LEU A 270 39.56 29.17 36.25
CA LEU A 270 40.19 30.47 36.35
C LEU A 270 39.61 31.31 37.50
N ALA A 271 38.29 31.39 37.62
CA ALA A 271 37.64 32.14 38.71
C ALA A 271 38.00 31.59 40.09
N ALA A 272 38.05 30.26 40.24
CA ALA A 272 38.50 29.62 41.48
C ALA A 272 39.96 29.96 41.77
N PHE A 273 40.86 29.82 40.79
CA PHE A 273 42.28 30.15 40.94
C PHE A 273 42.51 31.62 41.33
N LEU A 274 41.81 32.56 40.68
CA LEU A 274 41.93 33.99 40.98
C LEU A 274 41.36 34.34 42.36
N SER A 275 40.35 33.62 42.85
CA SER A 275 39.77 33.84 44.17
C SER A 275 40.75 33.48 45.29
N ASP A 276 41.66 32.53 45.04
CA ASP A 276 42.67 32.05 45.98
C ASP A 276 44.05 32.73 45.79
N MET A 277 44.19 33.70 44.87
CA MET A 277 45.47 34.36 44.61
C MET A 277 45.85 35.37 45.70
N GLU A 278 47.12 35.32 46.12
CA GLU A 278 47.76 36.32 46.98
C GLU A 278 48.39 37.48 46.19
N ASP A 279 48.75 38.56 46.88
CA ASP A 279 49.37 39.75 46.28
C ASP A 279 50.66 39.43 45.52
N MET A 280 50.68 39.75 44.21
CA MET A 280 51.78 39.48 43.30
C MET A 280 52.52 40.77 42.92
N ARG A 281 53.86 40.72 42.87
CA ARG A 281 54.70 41.88 42.49
C ARG A 281 55.45 41.74 41.17
N ASP A 282 55.39 40.56 40.54
CA ASP A 282 56.06 40.31 39.27
C ASP A 282 55.32 41.00 38.10
N LEU A 283 55.96 42.02 37.51
CA LEU A 283 55.34 42.88 36.50
C LEU A 283 55.08 42.16 35.17
N ASP A 284 55.89 41.15 34.79
CA ASP A 284 55.66 40.38 33.56
C ASP A 284 54.39 39.53 33.68
N THR A 285 54.25 38.82 34.80
CA THR A 285 53.06 38.01 35.07
C THR A 285 51.80 38.87 35.19
N ILE A 286 51.89 40.05 35.82
CA ILE A 286 50.77 41.01 35.87
C ILE A 286 50.36 41.47 34.46
N ARG A 287 51.32 41.78 33.58
CA ARG A 287 51.02 42.17 32.18
C ARG A 287 50.33 41.06 31.41
N ARG A 288 50.72 39.79 31.62
CA ARG A 288 50.06 38.62 31.01
C ARG A 288 48.62 38.47 31.48
N TRP A 289 48.36 38.69 32.78
CA TRP A 289 46.99 38.72 33.32
C TRP A 289 46.14 39.84 32.70
N GLN A 290 46.71 41.03 32.56
CA GLN A 290 46.04 42.17 31.92
C GLN A 290 45.73 41.89 30.44
N ALA A 291 46.66 41.27 29.70
CA ALA A 291 46.44 40.87 28.32
C ALA A 291 45.32 39.83 28.20
N LEU A 292 45.31 38.80 29.07
CA LEU A 292 44.24 37.81 29.12
C LEU A 292 42.87 38.45 29.44
N SER A 293 42.84 39.41 30.37
CA SER A 293 41.63 40.18 30.68
C SER A 293 41.10 40.93 29.46
N GLY A 294 41.97 41.56 28.67
CA GLY A 294 41.60 42.21 27.40
C GLY A 294 41.00 41.23 26.40
N MET A 295 41.62 40.06 26.22
CA MET A 295 41.11 39.01 25.32
C MET A 295 39.71 38.53 25.73
N LEU A 296 39.45 38.38 27.03
CA LEU A 296 38.14 37.99 27.56
C LEU A 296 37.08 39.08 27.33
N GLN A 297 37.46 40.36 27.41
CA GLN A 297 36.56 41.48 27.09
C GLN A 297 36.20 41.53 25.60
N GLU A 298 37.16 41.30 24.71
CA GLU A 298 36.92 41.22 23.27
C GLU A 298 36.01 40.04 22.92
N ALA A 299 36.25 38.86 23.52
CA ALA A 299 35.42 37.68 23.33
C ALA A 299 33.96 37.94 23.77
N LYS A 300 33.77 38.60 24.92
CA LYS A 300 32.44 39.03 25.39
C LYS A 300 31.76 39.96 24.38
N ALA A 301 32.46 40.98 23.89
CA ALA A 301 31.91 41.92 22.92
C ALA A 301 31.50 41.22 21.61
N GLY A 302 32.28 40.24 21.17
CA GLY A 302 31.94 39.41 20.00
C GLY A 302 30.67 38.58 20.19
N ILE A 303 30.50 37.95 21.37
CA ILE A 303 29.28 37.18 21.70
C ILE A 303 28.06 38.11 21.73
N ASP A 304 28.15 39.25 22.41
CA ASP A 304 27.05 40.22 22.53
C ASP A 304 26.63 40.78 21.16
N ALA A 305 27.58 40.97 20.24
CA ALA A 305 27.30 41.43 18.88
C ALA A 305 26.55 40.38 18.04
N LEU A 306 26.85 39.09 18.24
CA LEU A 306 26.19 37.98 17.54
C LEU A 306 24.80 37.66 18.12
N PHE A 307 24.58 37.89 19.42
CA PHE A 307 23.34 37.55 20.13
C PHE A 307 22.79 38.75 20.91
N PRO A 308 22.25 39.79 20.23
CA PRO A 308 21.89 41.06 20.85
C PRO A 308 20.61 41.02 21.73
N ALA A 309 19.86 39.92 21.74
CA ALA A 309 18.62 39.80 22.51
C ALA A 309 18.88 39.29 23.94
N LYS A 310 18.61 40.12 24.95
CA LYS A 310 18.52 39.67 26.35
C LYS A 310 17.30 38.74 26.52
N PRO A 311 17.42 37.62 27.25
CA PRO A 311 16.26 36.79 27.57
C PRO A 311 15.23 37.62 28.34
N ARG A 312 14.00 37.71 27.83
CA ARG A 312 12.85 38.20 28.61
C ARG A 312 12.61 37.18 29.72
N LEU A 313 12.89 37.56 30.97
CA LEU A 313 12.34 36.87 32.13
C LEU A 313 10.83 37.12 32.11
N GLU A 314 10.05 36.17 31.59
CA GLU A 314 8.62 36.13 31.87
C GLU A 314 8.47 35.75 33.36
N VAL A 315 8.10 36.75 34.16
CA VAL A 315 7.67 36.53 35.54
C VAL A 315 6.35 35.77 35.47
N ILE A 316 6.40 34.47 35.76
CA ILE A 316 5.21 33.67 36.03
C ILE A 316 4.66 34.17 37.37
N ASN A 317 3.72 35.11 37.32
CA ASN A 317 2.91 35.44 38.49
C ASN A 317 1.91 34.29 38.68
N HIS A 318 2.12 33.47 39.71
CA HIS A 318 1.07 32.61 40.22
C HIS A 318 -0.01 33.49 40.86
N VAL A 319 -1.22 33.43 40.30
CA VAL A 319 -2.49 33.79 40.97
C VAL A 319 -3.34 32.54 40.99
#